data_AF-A0A1H8ARF0-F1
#
_entry.id   AF-A0A1H8ARF0-F1
#
_cell.length_a   1.000
_cell.length_b   1.000
_cell.length_c   1.000
_cell.angle_alpha   90.00
_cell.angle_beta   90.00
_cell.angle_gamma   90.00
#
_symmetry.space_group_name_H-M   'P 1'
#
loop_
_entity.id
_entity.type
_entity.pdbx_description
1 polymer ?
#
loop_
_entity_poly.entity_id
_entity_poly.type
_entity_poly.pdbx_seq_one_letter_code
_entity_poly.pdbx_strand_id
1 'polypeptide(L)' 'MSKLNFAAFVVVAAISGAASAQSSDPRGACKADYDKFCAGIAPGGGKIIACLDAKRDQLSASCKTALDGRKKK' A
#
# COMPACT_ATOMS: atom_id res chain seq x y z
N MET A 1 -43.26 -0.36 -28.85
CA MET A 1 -43.29 -0.87 -30.23
C MET A 1 -42.66 0.16 -31.17
N SER A 2 -41.34 0.13 -31.32
CA SER A 2 -40.62 0.71 -32.48
C SER A 2 -39.19 0.18 -32.52
N LYS A 3 -39.06 -0.90 -33.29
CA LYS A 3 -37.98 -1.19 -34.26
C LYS A 3 -36.53 -1.25 -33.74
N LEU A 4 -36.05 -2.49 -33.68
CA LEU A 4 -34.66 -2.91 -33.68
C LEU A 4 -33.83 -2.16 -34.75
N ASN A 5 -32.61 -1.74 -34.37
CA ASN A 5 -31.36 -2.02 -35.10
C ASN A 5 -30.17 -1.30 -34.45
N PHE A 6 -29.40 -2.03 -33.62
CA PHE A 6 -28.00 -1.71 -33.33
C PHE A 6 -27.19 -3.01 -33.43
N ALA A 7 -27.09 -3.52 -34.66
CA ALA A 7 -26.02 -4.44 -35.01
C ALA A 7 -24.73 -3.62 -35.07
N ALA A 8 -24.04 -3.51 -33.93
CA ALA A 8 -22.65 -3.08 -33.86
C ALA A 8 -21.88 -4.12 -33.07
N PHE A 9 -21.07 -4.89 -33.80
CA PHE A 9 -19.73 -5.34 -33.43
C PHE A 9 -19.54 -5.78 -31.97
N VAL A 10 -19.66 -7.08 -31.67
CA VAL A 10 -18.52 -8.03 -31.69
C VAL A 10 -17.33 -7.54 -30.85
N VAL A 11 -17.18 -8.19 -29.69
CA VAL A 11 -15.94 -8.48 -28.95
C VAL A 11 -15.19 -7.30 -28.33
N VAL A 12 -15.34 -7.17 -27.00
CA VAL A 12 -14.17 -7.14 -26.11
C VAL A 12 -14.46 -8.06 -24.91
N ALA A 13 -13.87 -9.25 -24.98
CA ALA A 13 -13.70 -10.12 -23.84
C ALA A 13 -12.73 -9.47 -22.83
N ALA A 14 -13.01 -9.72 -21.54
CA ALA A 14 -12.02 -9.79 -20.47
C ALA A 14 -11.08 -8.59 -20.32
N ILE A 15 -11.54 -7.53 -19.64
CA ILE A 15 -10.63 -6.82 -18.73
C ILE A 15 -10.68 -7.50 -17.36
N SER A 16 -10.07 -8.69 -17.29
CA SER A 16 -9.47 -9.19 -16.06
C SER A 16 -8.24 -8.34 -15.74
N GLY A 17 -8.46 -7.06 -15.45
CA GLY A 17 -7.51 -6.28 -14.69
C GLY A 17 -7.84 -6.55 -13.24
N ALA A 18 -7.15 -7.51 -12.62
CA ALA A 18 -6.95 -7.41 -11.19
C ALA A 18 -6.32 -6.03 -10.98
N ALA A 19 -7.15 -5.05 -10.58
CA ALA A 19 -6.66 -3.86 -9.95
C ALA A 19 -6.03 -4.37 -8.66
N SER A 20 -4.77 -4.81 -8.74
CA SER A 20 -3.89 -4.83 -7.60
C SER A 20 -3.84 -3.38 -7.15
N ALA A 21 -4.80 -3.05 -6.29
CA ALA A 21 -4.61 -2.14 -5.19
C ALA A 21 -3.49 -2.73 -4.32
N GLN A 22 -2.28 -2.89 -4.87
CA GLN A 22 -1.06 -2.73 -4.12
C GLN A 22 -0.96 -1.24 -3.85
N SER A 23 -1.93 -0.76 -3.03
CA SER A 23 -1.79 0.48 -2.30
C SER A 23 -0.53 0.30 -1.52
N SER A 24 0.53 0.83 -2.10
CA SER A 24 1.84 1.01 -1.52
C SER A 24 1.67 2.12 -0.49
N ASP A 25 0.80 1.87 0.49
CA ASP A 25 0.69 2.72 1.64
C ASP A 25 2.06 2.61 2.33
N PRO A 26 2.82 3.70 2.45
CA PRO A 26 4.15 3.67 3.08
C PRO A 26 4.07 3.29 4.56
N ARG A 27 2.89 3.33 5.20
CA ARG A 27 2.68 2.73 6.53
C ARG A 27 2.49 1.22 6.41
N GLY A 28 1.92 0.74 5.31
CA GLY A 28 1.83 -0.68 4.94
C GLY A 28 3.20 -1.36 4.84
N ALA A 29 4.20 -0.72 4.22
CA ALA A 29 5.55 -1.28 4.09
C ALA A 29 6.23 -1.57 5.44
N CYS A 30 5.92 -0.76 6.45
CA CYS A 30 6.42 -0.92 7.81
C CYS A 30 5.45 -1.62 8.75
N LYS A 31 4.27 -2.03 8.29
CA LYS A 31 3.21 -2.56 9.16
C LYS A 31 3.62 -3.88 9.79
N ALA A 32 4.27 -4.76 9.04
CA ALA A 32 4.76 -6.04 9.55
C ALA A 32 5.88 -5.84 10.59
N ASP A 33 6.82 -4.94 10.33
CA ASP A 33 7.88 -4.64 11.30
C ASP A 33 7.33 -3.91 12.53
N TYR A 34 6.35 -3.04 12.36
CA TYR A 34 5.65 -2.40 13.45
C TYR A 34 4.97 -3.43 14.36
N ASP A 35 4.23 -4.38 13.79
CA ASP A 35 3.55 -5.42 14.56
C ASP A 35 4.54 -6.31 15.33
N LYS A 36 5.77 -6.44 14.81
CA LYS A 36 6.81 -7.28 15.41
C LYS A 36 7.64 -6.58 16.48
N PHE A 37 7.96 -5.31 16.28
CA PHE A 37 8.91 -4.58 17.13
C PHE A 37 8.30 -3.42 17.92
N CYS A 38 7.17 -2.90 17.46
CA CYS A 38 6.55 -1.65 17.95
C CYS A 38 5.07 -1.83 18.27
N ALA A 39 4.58 -3.06 18.43
CA ALA A 39 3.19 -3.34 18.76
C ALA A 39 2.83 -2.67 20.09
N GLY A 40 1.74 -1.91 20.08
CA GLY A 40 1.25 -1.17 21.25
C GLY A 40 1.69 0.30 21.33
N ILE A 41 2.50 0.80 20.38
CA ILE A 41 2.71 2.25 20.25
C ILE A 41 1.41 2.89 19.78
N ALA A 42 0.87 3.82 20.56
CA ALA A 42 -0.33 4.55 20.17
C ALA A 42 -0.13 5.26 18.81
N PRO A 43 -1.05 5.09 17.85
CA PRO A 43 -0.95 5.77 16.56
C PRO A 43 -1.10 7.28 16.74
N GLY A 44 -0.19 8.04 16.13
CA GLY A 44 -0.20 9.51 16.20
C GLY A 44 1.16 10.11 16.58
N GLY A 45 1.34 11.40 16.32
CA GLY A 45 2.50 12.18 16.78
C GLY A 45 3.87 11.65 16.37
N GLY A 46 3.98 10.85 15.31
CA GLY A 46 5.25 10.29 14.86
C GLY A 46 5.87 9.22 15.76
N LYS A 47 5.20 8.78 16.84
CA LYS A 47 5.76 7.80 17.80
C LYS A 47 6.09 6.45 17.16
N ILE A 48 5.26 6.03 16.22
CA ILE A 48 5.49 4.82 15.41
C ILE A 48 6.80 4.94 14.63
N ILE A 49 7.05 6.10 14.02
CA ILE A 49 8.28 6.34 13.26
C ILE A 49 9.49 6.36 14.19
N ALA A 50 9.39 6.98 15.37
CA ALA A 50 10.49 6.98 16.34
C ALA A 50 10.84 5.56 16.81
N CYS A 51 9.84 4.70 17.05
CA CYS A 51 10.09 3.31 17.41
C CYS A 51 10.75 2.53 16.27
N LEU A 52 10.24 2.69 15.05
CA LEU A 52 10.83 2.06 13.86
C LEU A 52 12.26 2.58 13.62
N ASP A 53 12.50 3.89 13.78
CA ASP A 53 13.83 4.50 13.64
C ASP A 53 14.84 3.92 14.64
N ALA A 54 14.44 3.77 15.90
CA ALA A 54 15.26 3.13 16.94
C ALA A 54 15.54 1.64 16.67
N LYS A 55 14.69 0.99 15.87
CA LYS A 55 14.82 -0.42 15.48
C LYS A 55 15.28 -0.57 14.03
N ARG A 56 15.79 0.49 13.39
CA ARG A 56 16.06 0.53 11.95
C ARG A 56 16.80 -0.69 11.45
N ASP A 57 17.87 -1.12 12.11
CA ASP A 57 18.68 -2.28 11.70
C ASP A 57 17.89 -3.60 11.67
N GLN A 58 16.90 -3.75 12.55
CA GLN A 58 16.06 -4.94 12.70
C GLN A 58 14.86 -4.95 11.74
N LEU A 59 14.57 -3.82 11.08
CA LEU A 59 13.46 -3.73 10.13
C LEU A 59 13.79 -4.40 8.80
N SER A 60 12.73 -4.80 8.12
CA SER A 60 12.77 -5.28 6.74
C SER A 60 13.29 -4.20 5.79
N ALA A 61 13.96 -4.62 4.71
CA ALA A 61 14.50 -3.71 3.71
C ALA A 61 13.44 -2.76 3.12
N SER A 62 12.23 -3.26 2.89
CA SER A 62 11.09 -2.46 2.42
C SER A 62 10.71 -1.34 3.38
N CYS A 63 10.73 -1.59 4.70
CA CYS A 63 10.42 -0.57 5.68
C CYS A 63 11.55 0.44 5.84
N LYS A 64 12.82 0.01 5.81
CA LYS A 64 13.99 0.92 5.78
C LYS A 64 13.86 1.91 4.61
N THR A 65 13.63 1.40 3.40
CA THR A 65 13.42 2.23 2.20
C THR A 65 12.24 3.17 2.35
N ALA A 66 11.12 2.71 2.93
CA ALA A 66 9.96 3.56 3.18
C ALA A 66 10.27 4.68 4.19
N LEU A 67 11.01 4.40 5.26
CA LEU A 67 11.43 5.40 6.25
C LEU A 67 12.40 6.43 5.67
N ASP A 68 13.30 6.03 4.78
CA ASP A 68 14.22 6.94 4.08
C ASP A 68 13.49 7.83 3.05
N GLY A 69 12.52 7.27 2.32
CA GLY A 69 11.66 8.04 1.42
C GLY A 69 10.80 9.09 2.14
N ARG A 70 10.47 8.86 3.42
CA ARG A 70 9.67 9.78 4.25
C ARG A 70 10.45 10.97 4.81
N LYS A 71 11.78 10.86 5.01
CA LYS A 71 12.63 11.96 5.50
C LYS A 71 12.86 13.06 4.45
N LYS A 72 12.55 12.81 3.18
CA LYS A 72 12.84 13.72 2.06
C LYS A 72 11.72 14.74 1.76
N LYS A 73 10.75 14.91 2.66
CA LYS A 73 9.63 15.84 2.48
C LYS A 73 9.64 16.93 3.55
#